data_AF-A0A1Z9JVZ4-F1
#
_entry.id   AF-A0A1Z9JVZ4-F1
#
_cell.length_a   1.000
_cell.length_b   1.000
_cell.length_c   1.000
_cell.angle_alpha   90.00
_cell.angle_beta   90.00
_cell.angle_gamma   90.00
#
_symmetry.space_group_name_H-M   'P 1'
#
loop_
_entity.id
_entity.type
_entity.pdbx_description
1 polymer ?
#
loop_
_entity_poly.entity_id
_entity_poly.type
_entity_poly.pdbx_seq_one_letter_code
_entity_poly.pdbx_strand_id
1 'polypeptide(L)'
;MNLKDSDGKAINFERLEFLGDALLTTIIAEYLYDYFPKAKEGTLTKFRAKIVSRTKLNQIGKNMNLIELLEVSNNQNYFGDDIHGNLLESFIGAIFIDLGYLKTKNYVLKKIIVPNINIDDLDSLILSFKAILIEWGQKEKKNIEFVTREAEAIKKKIEYSTQIFLDKKLLSESKAKSKKKAEEKASKIASSILKLNSRSMHY
;
A
#
# COMPACT_ATOMS: atom_id res chain seq x y z
N MET A 1 -12.10 -11.74 -31.51
CA MET A 1 -13.51 -12.15 -31.29
C MET A 1 -13.48 -13.28 -30.27
N ASN A 2 -13.73 -13.03 -28.96
CA ASN A 2 -13.35 -13.92 -27.83
C ASN A 2 -13.44 -15.42 -28.12
N LEU A 3 -12.44 -16.19 -27.66
CA LEU A 3 -12.44 -17.66 -27.73
C LEU A 3 -13.76 -18.20 -27.19
N LYS A 4 -14.29 -19.25 -27.79
CA LYS A 4 -15.55 -19.88 -27.38
C LYS A 4 -15.28 -21.29 -26.88
N ASP A 5 -16.00 -21.72 -25.86
CA ASP A 5 -16.00 -23.11 -25.41
C ASP A 5 -16.80 -24.00 -26.37
N SER A 6 -16.86 -25.30 -26.05
CA SER A 6 -17.63 -26.29 -26.82
C SER A 6 -19.13 -25.96 -26.95
N ASP A 7 -19.65 -25.12 -26.05
CA ASP A 7 -21.05 -24.69 -26.01
C ASP A 7 -21.26 -23.34 -26.72
N GLY A 8 -20.22 -22.79 -27.35
CA GLY A 8 -20.26 -21.52 -28.08
C GLY A 8 -20.26 -20.28 -27.18
N LYS A 9 -20.05 -20.43 -25.87
CA LYS A 9 -19.98 -19.33 -24.91
C LYS A 9 -18.58 -18.73 -24.90
N ALA A 10 -18.50 -17.41 -24.81
CA ALA A 10 -17.22 -16.72 -24.73
C ALA A 10 -16.46 -17.16 -23.47
N ILE A 11 -15.24 -17.65 -23.66
CA ILE A 11 -14.27 -17.91 -22.60
C ILE A 11 -13.78 -16.56 -22.10
N ASN A 12 -14.04 -16.28 -20.83
CA ASN A 12 -13.50 -15.14 -20.12
C ASN A 12 -12.97 -15.57 -18.75
N PHE A 13 -12.06 -14.78 -18.20
CA PHE A 13 -11.43 -15.07 -16.92
C PHE A 13 -12.09 -14.34 -15.75
N GLU A 14 -13.21 -13.64 -15.96
CA GLU A 14 -13.85 -12.78 -14.96
C GLU A 14 -14.26 -13.55 -13.68
N ARG A 15 -14.70 -14.80 -13.81
CA ARG A 15 -15.03 -15.65 -12.65
C ARG A 15 -13.79 -16.03 -11.84
N LEU A 16 -12.66 -16.26 -12.52
CA LEU A 16 -11.39 -16.54 -11.88
C LEU A 16 -10.81 -15.28 -11.26
N GLU A 17 -10.93 -14.13 -11.92
CA GLU A 17 -10.56 -12.81 -11.39
C GLU A 17 -11.29 -12.53 -10.08
N PHE A 18 -12.62 -12.65 -10.08
CA PHE A 18 -13.45 -12.47 -8.89
C PHE A 18 -13.00 -13.36 -7.71
N LEU A 19 -12.74 -14.64 -7.97
CA LEU A 19 -12.28 -15.57 -6.95
C LEU A 19 -10.86 -15.22 -6.47
N GLY A 20 -9.99 -14.88 -7.41
CA GLY A 20 -8.60 -14.53 -7.17
C GLY A 20 -8.44 -13.26 -6.33
N ASP A 21 -9.22 -12.22 -6.60
CA ASP A 21 -9.24 -10.98 -5.81
C ASP A 21 -9.65 -11.26 -4.35
N ALA A 22 -10.73 -12.02 -4.14
CA ALA A 22 -11.18 -12.39 -2.80
C ALA A 22 -10.10 -13.19 -2.03
N LEU A 23 -9.44 -14.13 -2.71
CA LEU A 23 -8.35 -14.92 -2.14
C LEU A 23 -7.13 -14.05 -1.82
N LEU A 24 -6.72 -13.21 -2.75
CA LEU A 24 -5.59 -12.30 -2.57
C LEU A 24 -5.83 -11.37 -1.38
N THR A 25 -7.01 -10.75 -1.33
CA THR A 25 -7.45 -9.90 -0.21
C THR A 25 -7.38 -10.64 1.13
N THR A 26 -7.83 -11.90 1.16
CA THR A 26 -7.82 -12.75 2.37
C THR A 26 -6.40 -13.12 2.78
N ILE A 27 -5.58 -13.60 1.85
CA ILE A 27 -4.18 -14.00 2.10
C ILE A 27 -3.36 -12.82 2.63
N ILE A 28 -3.54 -11.63 2.06
CA ILE A 28 -2.85 -10.42 2.53
C ILE A 28 -3.35 -9.99 3.90
N ALA A 29 -4.66 -10.05 4.16
CA ALA A 29 -5.20 -9.71 5.47
C ALA A 29 -4.65 -10.64 6.56
N GLU A 30 -4.62 -11.94 6.31
CA GLU A 30 -4.05 -12.94 7.21
C GLU A 30 -2.55 -12.69 7.44
N TYR A 31 -1.79 -12.46 6.36
CA TYR A 31 -0.36 -12.16 6.45
C TYR A 31 -0.07 -10.92 7.31
N LEU A 32 -0.82 -9.84 7.12
CA LEU A 32 -0.65 -8.60 7.87
C LEU A 32 -1.07 -8.76 9.33
N TYR A 33 -2.10 -9.55 9.62
CA TYR A 33 -2.53 -9.85 10.98
C TYR A 33 -1.42 -10.54 11.77
N ASP A 34 -0.79 -11.56 11.18
CA ASP A 34 0.30 -12.30 11.83
C ASP A 34 1.58 -11.46 11.94
N TYR A 35 1.90 -10.68 10.91
CA TYR A 35 3.13 -9.89 10.85
C TYR A 35 3.09 -8.65 11.76
N PHE A 36 1.91 -8.04 11.94
CA PHE A 36 1.71 -6.84 12.75
C PHE A 36 0.72 -7.05 13.91
N PRO A 37 1.05 -7.90 14.90
CA PRO A 37 0.11 -8.30 15.96
C PRO A 37 -0.36 -7.15 16.86
N LYS A 38 0.37 -6.02 16.88
CA LYS A 38 0.03 -4.82 17.67
C LYS A 38 -0.69 -3.74 16.84
N ALA A 39 -0.85 -3.92 15.53
CA ALA A 39 -1.49 -2.93 14.67
C ALA A 39 -3.01 -2.93 14.85
N LYS A 40 -3.61 -1.72 14.81
CA LYS A 40 -5.06 -1.55 14.81
C LYS A 40 -5.64 -1.90 13.44
N GLU A 41 -6.91 -2.30 13.40
CA GLU A 41 -7.64 -2.66 12.16
C GLU A 41 -7.44 -1.61 11.05
N GLY A 42 -7.63 -0.32 11.33
CA GLY A 42 -7.48 0.73 10.33
C GLY A 42 -6.06 0.84 9.73
N THR A 43 -5.03 0.45 10.47
CA THR A 43 -3.64 0.36 9.96
C THR A 43 -3.52 -0.82 9.00
N LEU A 44 -4.02 -2.00 9.42
CA LEU A 44 -4.01 -3.22 8.60
C LEU A 44 -4.79 -3.04 7.29
N THR A 45 -5.96 -2.39 7.35
CA THR A 45 -6.79 -2.07 6.17
C THR A 45 -6.04 -1.19 5.19
N LYS A 46 -5.29 -0.19 5.67
CA LYS A 46 -4.47 0.68 4.81
C LYS A 46 -3.26 -0.06 4.23
N PHE A 47 -2.58 -0.93 4.99
CA PHE A 47 -1.49 -1.76 4.47
C PHE A 47 -2.00 -2.65 3.35
N ARG A 48 -3.11 -3.36 3.59
CA ARG A 48 -3.75 -4.22 2.60
C ARG A 48 -4.07 -3.42 1.34
N ALA A 49 -4.78 -2.30 1.46
CA ALA A 49 -5.15 -1.46 0.32
C ALA A 49 -3.96 -0.99 -0.52
N LYS A 50 -2.80 -0.73 0.11
CA LYS A 50 -1.57 -0.39 -0.61
C LYS A 50 -1.00 -1.60 -1.37
N ILE A 51 -0.95 -2.75 -0.73
CA ILE A 51 -0.45 -4.01 -1.31
C ILE A 51 -1.30 -4.44 -2.50
N VAL A 52 -2.63 -4.46 -2.33
CA VAL A 52 -3.59 -4.91 -3.36
C VAL A 52 -4.13 -3.77 -4.23
N SER A 53 -3.41 -2.65 -4.29
CA SER A 53 -3.84 -1.52 -5.14
C SER A 53 -3.74 -1.89 -6.62
N ARG A 54 -4.71 -1.41 -7.42
CA ARG A 54 -4.77 -1.60 -8.88
C ARG A 54 -3.42 -1.33 -9.56
N THR A 55 -2.81 -0.19 -9.24
CA THR A 55 -1.49 0.20 -9.76
C THR A 55 -0.40 -0.81 -9.42
N LYS A 56 -0.38 -1.32 -8.17
CA LYS A 56 0.63 -2.27 -7.72
C LYS A 56 0.42 -3.65 -8.33
N LEU A 57 -0.81 -4.15 -8.37
CA LEU A 57 -1.13 -5.44 -8.97
C LEU A 57 -0.87 -5.45 -10.47
N ASN A 58 -1.22 -4.36 -11.16
CA ASN A 58 -0.92 -4.22 -12.58
C ASN A 58 0.60 -4.18 -12.84
N GLN A 59 1.39 -3.51 -11.98
CA GLN A 59 2.84 -3.54 -12.07
C GLN A 59 3.41 -4.96 -11.86
N ILE A 60 2.91 -5.70 -10.86
CA ILE A 60 3.36 -7.06 -10.58
C ILE A 60 2.97 -7.99 -11.75
N GLY A 61 1.73 -7.91 -12.22
CA GLY A 61 1.26 -8.69 -13.37
C GLY A 61 2.06 -8.40 -14.64
N LYS A 62 2.46 -7.13 -14.86
CA LYS A 62 3.38 -6.75 -15.95
C LYS A 62 4.71 -7.47 -15.83
N ASN A 63 5.33 -7.45 -14.64
CA ASN A 63 6.61 -8.12 -14.40
C ASN A 63 6.56 -9.64 -14.57
N MET A 64 5.38 -10.24 -14.42
CA MET A 64 5.17 -11.69 -14.60
C MET A 64 4.95 -12.09 -16.06
N ASN A 65 4.81 -11.13 -16.99
CA ASN A 65 4.59 -11.36 -18.42
C ASN A 65 3.43 -12.34 -18.74
N LEU A 66 2.41 -12.42 -17.89
CA LEU A 66 1.28 -13.35 -18.07
C LEU A 66 0.51 -13.11 -19.37
N ILE A 67 0.59 -11.89 -19.92
CA ILE A 67 -0.06 -11.51 -21.17
C ILE A 67 0.46 -12.30 -22.38
N GLU A 68 1.71 -12.76 -22.35
CA GLU A 68 2.31 -13.56 -23.44
C GLU A 68 1.72 -14.98 -23.50
N LEU A 69 1.14 -15.45 -22.41
CA LEU A 69 0.47 -16.74 -22.31
C LEU A 69 -1.01 -16.67 -22.69
N LEU A 70 -1.52 -15.48 -22.98
CA LEU A 70 -2.93 -15.25 -23.28
C LEU A 70 -3.24 -15.60 -24.74
N GLU A 71 -4.08 -16.60 -24.96
CA GLU A 71 -4.61 -16.88 -26.29
C GLU A 71 -5.78 -15.94 -26.60
N VAL A 72 -5.62 -15.07 -27.61
CA VAL A 72 -6.67 -14.14 -28.05
C VAL A 72 -6.94 -14.27 -29.54
N SER A 73 -8.20 -14.49 -29.86
CA SER A 73 -8.77 -14.75 -31.19
C SER A 73 -8.98 -13.50 -32.06
N ASN A 74 -8.06 -12.53 -31.99
CA ASN A 74 -7.84 -11.35 -32.86
C ASN A 74 -7.74 -10.03 -32.07
N ASN A 75 -6.69 -9.27 -32.40
CA ASN A 75 -6.27 -7.94 -31.92
C ASN A 75 -5.67 -7.90 -30.50
N GLN A 76 -4.35 -8.12 -30.42
CA GLN A 76 -3.52 -7.81 -29.24
C GLN A 76 -3.45 -6.31 -28.89
N ASN A 77 -4.03 -5.44 -29.72
CA ASN A 77 -3.75 -3.99 -29.70
C ASN A 77 -4.65 -3.14 -28.80
N TYR A 78 -5.62 -3.72 -28.08
CA TYR A 78 -6.51 -2.96 -27.19
C TYR A 78 -6.82 -3.72 -25.91
N PHE A 79 -5.80 -3.89 -25.07
CA PHE A 79 -6.04 -4.23 -23.67
C PHE A 79 -6.17 -2.94 -22.85
N GLY A 80 -7.12 -2.93 -21.92
CA GLY A 80 -7.23 -1.84 -20.95
C GLY A 80 -5.99 -1.78 -20.06
N ASP A 81 -5.72 -0.60 -19.48
CA ASP A 81 -4.51 -0.36 -18.69
C ASP A 81 -4.30 -1.35 -17.55
N ASP A 82 -5.38 -1.94 -17.03
CA ASP A 82 -5.37 -2.84 -15.88
C ASP A 82 -5.31 -4.34 -16.21
N ILE A 83 -5.18 -4.70 -17.49
CA ILE A 83 -5.26 -6.10 -17.93
C ILE A 83 -4.31 -7.02 -17.16
N HIS A 84 -3.11 -6.54 -16.80
CA HIS A 84 -2.14 -7.40 -16.13
C HIS A 84 -2.53 -7.67 -14.67
N GLY A 85 -3.21 -6.73 -14.02
CA GLY A 85 -3.77 -6.94 -12.69
C GLY A 85 -4.87 -8.00 -12.72
N ASN A 86 -5.80 -7.87 -13.66
CA ASN A 86 -6.89 -8.85 -13.85
C ASN A 86 -6.36 -10.25 -14.16
N LEU A 87 -5.32 -10.36 -15.00
CA LEU A 87 -4.68 -11.63 -15.31
C LEU A 87 -3.98 -12.23 -14.10
N LEU A 88 -3.33 -11.41 -13.28
CA LEU A 88 -2.71 -11.86 -12.03
C LEU A 88 -3.77 -12.41 -11.07
N GLU A 89 -4.88 -11.71 -10.86
CA GLU A 89 -5.99 -12.16 -10.03
C GLU A 89 -6.58 -13.46 -10.57
N SER A 90 -6.86 -13.51 -11.88
CA SER A 90 -7.35 -14.73 -12.55
C SER A 90 -6.41 -15.92 -12.38
N PHE A 91 -5.11 -15.69 -12.48
CA PHE A 91 -4.09 -16.72 -12.27
C PHE A 91 -4.09 -17.23 -10.83
N ILE A 92 -4.23 -16.35 -9.84
CA ILE A 92 -4.37 -16.74 -8.42
C ILE A 92 -5.63 -17.60 -8.22
N GLY A 93 -6.76 -17.20 -8.84
CA GLY A 93 -7.99 -17.98 -8.84
C GLY A 93 -7.78 -19.39 -9.42
N ALA A 94 -7.06 -19.51 -10.53
CA ALA A 94 -6.76 -20.78 -11.17
C ALA A 94 -5.89 -21.70 -10.27
N ILE A 95 -4.84 -21.15 -9.65
CA ILE A 95 -3.99 -21.90 -8.69
C ILE A 95 -4.85 -22.45 -7.55
N PHE A 96 -5.80 -21.68 -7.04
CA PHE A 96 -6.67 -22.14 -5.96
C PHE A 96 -7.59 -23.29 -6.38
N ILE A 97 -8.19 -23.22 -7.57
CA ILE A 97 -9.03 -24.31 -8.08
C ILE A 97 -8.21 -25.60 -8.24
N ASP A 98 -6.96 -25.50 -8.67
CA ASP A 98 -6.09 -26.66 -8.90
C ASP A 98 -5.46 -27.21 -7.61
N LEU A 99 -4.97 -26.34 -6.73
CA LEU A 99 -4.07 -26.71 -5.63
C LEU A 99 -4.66 -26.47 -4.22
N GLY A 100 -5.77 -25.75 -4.12
CA GLY A 100 -6.40 -25.39 -2.84
C GLY A 100 -5.66 -24.30 -2.05
N TYR A 101 -6.30 -23.84 -0.97
CA TYR A 101 -5.93 -22.62 -0.26
C TYR A 101 -4.47 -22.56 0.23
N LEU A 102 -4.00 -23.59 0.93
CA LEU A 102 -2.66 -23.56 1.56
C LEU A 102 -1.53 -23.44 0.53
N LYS A 103 -1.66 -24.12 -0.62
CA LYS A 103 -0.68 -24.03 -1.71
C LYS A 103 -0.75 -22.66 -2.39
N THR A 104 -1.96 -22.15 -2.64
CA THR A 104 -2.15 -20.79 -3.18
C THR A 104 -1.56 -19.72 -2.27
N LYS A 105 -1.87 -19.74 -0.96
CA LYS A 105 -1.32 -18.82 0.05
C LYS A 105 0.21 -18.81 0.00
N ASN A 106 0.82 -19.98 0.05
CA ASN A 106 2.27 -20.11 0.03
C ASN A 106 2.88 -19.56 -1.27
N TYR A 107 2.26 -19.83 -2.42
CA TYR A 107 2.73 -19.31 -3.71
C TYR A 107 2.61 -17.79 -3.77
N VAL A 108 1.43 -17.25 -3.45
CA VAL A 108 1.14 -15.80 -3.45
C VAL A 108 2.15 -15.06 -2.57
N LEU A 109 2.32 -15.49 -1.32
CA LEU A 109 3.24 -14.80 -0.41
C LEU A 109 4.69 -14.86 -0.90
N LYS A 110 5.20 -16.05 -1.23
CA LYS A 110 6.63 -16.24 -1.54
C LYS A 110 7.04 -15.74 -2.92
N LYS A 111 6.15 -15.82 -3.92
CA LYS A 111 6.49 -15.55 -5.32
C LYS A 111 5.93 -14.24 -5.83
N ILE A 112 4.79 -13.79 -5.32
CA ILE A 112 4.11 -12.58 -5.80
C ILE A 112 4.35 -11.41 -4.85
N ILE A 113 4.14 -11.59 -3.55
CA ILE A 113 4.08 -10.47 -2.60
C ILE A 113 5.45 -10.10 -2.05
N VAL A 114 6.12 -11.01 -1.35
CA VAL A 114 7.41 -10.75 -0.68
C VAL A 114 8.48 -10.21 -1.65
N PRO A 115 8.62 -10.71 -2.89
CA PRO A 115 9.61 -10.17 -3.83
C PRO A 115 9.29 -8.76 -4.35
N ASN A 116 8.02 -8.35 -4.34
CA ASN A 116 7.57 -7.11 -4.97
C ASN A 116 7.20 -6.01 -3.96
N ILE A 117 7.17 -6.34 -2.67
CA ILE A 117 6.75 -5.43 -1.60
C ILE A 117 7.80 -5.45 -0.50
N ASN A 118 8.40 -4.29 -0.28
CA ASN A 118 9.21 -4.04 0.89
C ASN A 118 8.29 -3.71 2.07
N ILE A 119 8.25 -4.57 3.07
CA ILE A 119 7.38 -4.41 4.24
C ILE A 119 7.87 -3.29 5.15
N ASP A 120 9.18 -3.02 5.18
CA ASP A 120 9.73 -1.87 5.90
C ASP A 120 9.23 -0.53 5.30
N ASP A 121 8.92 -0.52 4.00
CA ASP A 121 8.29 0.61 3.30
C ASP A 121 6.78 0.74 3.58
N LEU A 122 6.16 -0.28 4.19
CA LEU A 122 4.78 -0.19 4.67
C LEU A 122 4.77 0.54 6.00
N ASP A 123 5.60 0.12 6.96
CA ASP A 123 5.71 0.73 8.30
C ASP A 123 5.99 2.23 8.26
N SER A 124 6.89 2.65 7.38
CA SER A 124 7.23 4.06 7.19
C SER A 124 6.12 4.90 6.55
N LEU A 125 5.12 4.27 5.93
CA LEU A 125 4.04 4.94 5.20
C LEU A 125 2.76 5.15 6.01
N ILE A 126 2.51 4.30 7.01
CA ILE A 126 1.24 4.31 7.77
C ILE A 126 1.37 4.98 9.13
N LEU A 127 2.58 5.02 9.67
CA LEU A 127 2.89 5.91 10.76
C LEU A 127 2.93 7.34 10.21
N SER A 128 1.77 8.01 10.23
CA SER A 128 1.79 9.46 10.24
C SER A 128 2.60 9.83 11.47
N PHE A 129 3.84 10.28 11.27
CA PHE A 129 4.72 10.68 12.36
C PHE A 129 4.04 11.68 13.30
N LYS A 130 3.03 12.41 12.83
CA LYS A 130 2.13 13.23 13.66
C LYS A 130 1.36 12.42 14.71
N ALA A 131 0.79 11.29 14.33
CA ALA A 131 0.08 10.40 15.26
C ALA A 131 1.04 9.84 16.31
N ILE A 132 2.24 9.41 15.91
CA ILE A 132 3.30 8.97 16.84
C ILE A 132 3.62 10.08 17.82
N LEU A 133 3.85 11.30 17.33
CA LEU A 133 4.21 12.44 18.19
C LEU A 133 3.11 12.78 19.18
N ILE A 134 1.83 12.76 18.76
CA ILE A 134 0.69 13.02 19.64
C ILE A 134 0.57 11.94 20.71
N GLU A 135 0.66 10.67 20.34
CA GLU A 135 0.58 9.54 21.26
C GLU A 135 1.75 9.53 22.27
N TRP A 136 2.97 9.78 21.78
CA TRP A 136 4.15 9.96 22.62
C TRP A 136 3.98 11.14 23.59
N GLY A 137 3.49 12.29 23.11
CA GLY A 137 3.23 13.46 23.94
C GLY A 137 2.24 13.14 25.07
N GLN A 138 1.14 12.45 24.76
CA GLN A 138 0.17 12.01 25.76
C GLN A 138 0.80 11.07 26.81
N LYS A 139 1.60 10.09 26.37
CA LYS A 139 2.27 9.13 27.26
C LYS A 139 3.27 9.80 28.20
N GLU A 140 4.09 10.71 27.68
CA GLU A 140 5.10 11.44 28.45
C GLU A 140 4.53 12.64 29.22
N LYS A 141 3.21 12.89 29.12
CA LYS A 141 2.51 14.07 29.68
C LYS A 141 3.13 15.39 29.19
N LYS A 142 3.48 15.42 27.91
CA LYS A 142 4.10 16.53 27.18
C LYS A 142 3.13 17.11 26.16
N ASN A 143 3.11 18.43 26.00
CA ASN A 143 2.25 19.07 25.02
C ASN A 143 2.94 19.15 23.66
N ILE A 144 2.33 18.56 22.63
CA ILE A 144 2.79 18.65 21.23
C ILE A 144 1.80 19.53 20.45
N GLU A 145 2.31 20.62 19.88
CA GLU A 145 1.51 21.59 19.12
C GLU A 145 2.02 21.68 17.67
N PHE A 146 1.10 21.71 16.70
CA PHE A 146 1.38 21.86 15.28
C PHE A 146 0.89 23.21 14.77
N VAL A 147 1.77 23.99 14.17
CA VAL A 147 1.45 25.28 13.55
C VAL A 147 1.81 25.22 12.07
N THR A 148 0.81 25.18 11.19
CA THR A 148 1.01 25.19 9.73
C THR A 148 0.53 26.51 9.13
N ARG A 149 1.39 27.16 8.34
CA ARG A 149 1.13 28.45 7.69
C ARG A 149 1.50 28.40 6.21
N GLU A 150 0.86 29.22 5.41
CA GLU A 150 1.30 29.46 4.04
C GLU A 150 2.55 30.33 4.07
N ALA A 151 3.57 29.93 3.31
CA ALA A 151 4.82 30.65 3.14
C ALA A 151 4.82 31.24 1.72
N GLU A 152 5.02 32.56 1.62
CA GLU A 152 5.17 33.21 0.32
C GLU A 152 6.45 32.72 -0.36
N ALA A 153 6.31 32.17 -1.57
CA ALA A 153 7.45 31.85 -2.40
C ALA A 153 7.74 32.98 -3.39
N ILE A 154 9.02 33.26 -3.59
CA ILE A 154 9.57 34.32 -4.46
C ILE A 154 9.18 34.13 -5.96
N LYS A 155 8.46 33.06 -6.33
CA LYS A 155 8.14 32.68 -7.74
C LYS A 155 6.71 32.13 -7.98
N LYS A 156 5.67 32.62 -7.29
CA LYS A 156 4.25 32.21 -7.46
C LYS A 156 3.93 30.72 -7.24
N LYS A 157 4.79 29.96 -6.55
CA LYS A 157 4.50 28.58 -6.13
C LYS A 157 4.16 28.58 -4.64
N ILE A 158 2.90 28.35 -4.28
CA ILE A 158 2.48 28.28 -2.88
C ILE A 158 3.33 27.24 -2.14
N GLU A 159 3.97 27.66 -1.05
CA GLU A 159 4.69 26.79 -0.14
C GLU A 159 4.01 26.84 1.23
N TYR A 160 4.11 25.78 2.01
CA TYR A 160 3.57 25.72 3.37
C TYR A 160 4.73 25.43 4.33
N SER A 161 4.78 26.17 5.45
CA SER A 161 5.67 25.87 6.57
C SER A 161 4.88 25.24 7.71
N THR A 162 5.38 24.12 8.24
CA THR A 162 4.86 23.50 9.46
C THR A 162 5.93 23.53 10.54
N GLN A 163 5.58 24.08 11.70
CA GLN A 163 6.37 24.07 12.93
C GLN A 163 5.71 23.14 13.95
N ILE A 164 6.52 22.38 14.69
CA ILE A 164 6.08 21.51 15.77
C ILE A 164 6.74 21.99 17.06
N PHE A 165 5.97 22.17 18.12
CA PHE A 165 6.44 22.60 19.42
C PHE A 165 6.24 21.49 20.46
N LEU A 166 7.23 21.34 21.34
CA LEU A 166 7.20 20.49 22.53
C LEU A 166 7.25 21.40 23.76
N ASP A 167 6.19 21.42 24.58
CA ASP A 167 6.07 22.31 25.75
C ASP A 167 6.44 23.77 25.41
N LYS A 168 5.89 24.28 24.31
CA LYS A 168 6.12 25.65 23.76
C LYS A 168 7.54 25.91 23.21
N LYS A 169 8.45 24.93 23.23
CA LYS A 169 9.76 25.04 22.57
C LYS A 169 9.69 24.47 21.16
N LEU A 170 10.24 25.19 20.19
CA LEU A 170 10.29 24.71 18.81
C LEU A 170 11.11 23.41 18.74
N LEU A 171 10.47 22.33 18.30
CA LEU A 171 11.06 21.01 18.15
C LEU A 171 11.53 20.77 16.72
N SER A 172 10.72 21.15 15.73
CA SER A 172 11.08 21.00 14.31
C SER A 172 10.33 21.99 13.43
N GLU A 173 10.88 22.27 12.26
CA GLU A 173 10.23 23.05 11.21
C GLU A 173 10.49 22.40 9.84
N SER A 174 9.52 22.50 8.93
CA SER A 174 9.75 22.12 7.53
C SER A 174 8.86 22.88 6.56
N LYS A 175 9.31 23.00 5.31
CA LYS A 175 8.56 23.58 4.19
C LYS A 175 8.30 22.59 3.07
N ALA A 176 7.12 22.66 2.45
CA ALA A 176 6.77 21.87 1.28
C ALA A 176 5.65 22.49 0.43
N LYS A 177 5.48 21.99 -0.79
CA LYS A 177 4.45 22.45 -1.76
C LYS A 177 3.00 22.15 -1.36
N SER A 178 2.76 21.43 -0.27
CA SER A 178 1.41 21.18 0.25
C SER A 178 1.42 21.08 1.77
N LYS A 179 0.32 21.48 2.43
CA LYS A 179 0.15 21.38 3.89
C LYS A 179 0.47 19.97 4.40
N LYS A 180 -0.07 18.95 3.73
CA LYS A 180 0.16 17.53 4.09
C LYS A 180 1.63 17.16 4.05
N LYS A 181 2.36 17.55 2.99
CA LYS A 181 3.79 17.23 2.86
C LYS A 181 4.66 18.00 3.86
N ALA A 182 4.31 19.25 4.17
CA ALA A 182 5.02 20.06 5.16
C ALA A 182 4.84 19.47 6.56
N GLU A 183 3.62 19.05 6.90
CA GLU A 183 3.33 18.43 8.18
C GLU A 183 4.01 17.06 8.33
N GLU A 184 3.97 16.23 7.29
CA GLU A 184 4.63 14.91 7.31
C GLU A 184 6.16 15.04 7.47
N LYS A 185 6.77 16.00 6.77
CA LYS A 185 8.21 16.24 6.84
C LYS A 185 8.63 16.82 8.20
N ALA A 186 7.88 17.76 8.75
CA ALA A 186 8.14 18.28 10.10
C ALA A 186 8.00 17.15 11.14
N SER A 187 6.96 16.33 11.03
CA SER A 187 6.72 15.22 11.96
C SER A 187 7.84 14.18 11.92
N LYS A 188 8.37 13.86 10.73
CA LYS A 188 9.54 13.00 10.56
C LYS A 188 10.75 13.54 11.30
N ILE A 189 11.05 14.84 11.13
CA ILE A 189 12.18 15.50 11.80
C ILE A 189 12.01 15.45 13.32
N ALA A 190 10.84 15.86 13.84
CA ALA A 190 10.55 15.83 15.26
C ALA A 190 10.68 14.43 15.88
N SER A 191 10.19 13.40 15.18
CA SER A 191 10.29 12.01 15.66
C SER A 191 11.74 11.52 15.71
N SER A 192 12.57 11.89 14.72
CA SER A 192 14.00 11.60 14.73
C SER A 192 14.73 12.30 15.88
N ILE A 193 14.40 13.57 16.16
CA ILE A 193 14.98 14.35 17.28
C ILE A 193 14.66 13.69 18.62
N LEU A 194 13.42 13.25 18.79
CA LEU A 194 12.96 12.55 19.98
C LEU A 194 13.38 11.07 20.03
N LYS A 195 14.12 10.59 19.02
CA LYS A 195 14.55 9.19 18.87
C LYS A 195 13.39 8.20 18.97
N LEU A 196 12.22 8.58 18.45
CA LEU A 196 11.05 7.73 18.34
C LEU A 196 11.29 6.77 17.18
N ASN A 197 11.94 5.63 17.44
CA ASN A 197 12.09 4.60 16.41
C ASN A 197 10.72 3.98 16.17
N SER A 198 10.34 3.82 14.90
CA SER A 198 9.24 2.94 14.49
C SER A 198 9.38 1.52 15.06
N ARG A 199 10.63 1.08 15.33
CA ARG A 199 10.95 -0.22 15.95
C ARG A 199 10.74 -0.30 17.46
N SER A 200 10.96 0.77 18.24
CA SER A 200 11.01 0.67 19.72
C SER A 200 9.68 0.85 20.43
N MET A 201 8.58 1.05 19.69
CA MET A 201 7.21 1.02 20.24
C MET A 201 6.51 -0.33 20.05
N HIS A 202 7.16 -1.29 19.40
CA HIS A 202 6.58 -2.60 19.10
C HIS A 202 7.36 -3.83 19.62
N TYR A 203 8.44 -3.65 20.37
CA TYR A 203 8.95 -4.71 21.26
C TYR A 203 8.35 -4.55 22.65
#